data_AF-A0ABD3F4V3-F1
#
_entry.id   AF-A0ABD3F4V3-F1
#
_cell.length_a   1.000
_cell.length_b   1.000
_cell.length_c   1.000
_cell.angle_alpha   90.00
_cell.angle_beta   90.00
_cell.angle_gamma   90.00
#
_symmetry.space_group_name_H-M   'P 1'
#
loop_
_entity.id
_entity.type
_entity.pdbx_description
1 polymer ?
#
loop_
_entity_poly.entity_id
_entity_poly.type
_entity_poly.pdbx_seq_one_letter_code
_entity_poly.pdbx_strand_id
1 'polypeptide(L)'
;MNLVTVLVLFFALLSSVHGGDTTGTINHDQVKPFAQPEPVTISEKAAVKFKPQLSIGSGCVSFPAVNAAGEITGGLKGTKDTEGCTEAPLGSQVYGRSAWYQDKWAMMYAWYFPKNFCSYKPESRHDWRI
;
A
#
# COMPACT_ATOMS: atom_id res chain seq x y z
N MET A 1 12.60 47.58 -13.26
CA MET A 1 12.23 46.16 -13.03
C MET A 1 11.41 46.13 -11.75
N ASN A 2 10.10 45.90 -11.86
CA ASN A 2 9.15 46.11 -10.76
C ASN A 2 9.26 44.93 -9.77
N LEU A 3 9.32 45.21 -8.46
CA LEU A 3 9.43 44.22 -7.38
C LEU A 3 8.33 43.15 -7.49
N VAL A 4 7.14 43.56 -7.96
CA VAL A 4 6.00 42.67 -8.22
C VAL A 4 6.32 41.68 -9.35
N THR A 5 7.03 42.11 -10.40
CA THR A 5 7.44 41.24 -11.52
C THR A 5 8.48 40.20 -11.07
N VAL A 6 9.38 40.56 -10.16
CA VAL A 6 10.38 39.64 -9.58
C VAL A 6 9.71 38.59 -8.70
N LEU A 7 8.73 39.00 -7.88
CA LEU A 7 7.97 38.10 -7.00
C LEU A 7 7.11 37.09 -7.77
N VAL A 8 6.46 37.51 -8.86
CA VAL A 8 5.64 36.61 -9.71
C VAL A 8 6.51 35.60 -10.47
N LEU A 9 7.69 36.01 -10.95
CA LEU A 9 8.64 35.10 -11.59
C LEU A 9 9.20 34.06 -10.60
N PHE A 10 9.46 34.45 -9.34
CA PHE A 10 9.91 33.53 -8.30
C PHE A 10 8.85 32.49 -7.93
N PHE A 11 7.57 32.89 -7.84
CA PHE A 11 6.47 31.96 -7.55
C PHE A 11 6.20 30.99 -8.72
N ALA A 12 6.37 31.42 -9.97
CA ALA A 12 6.20 30.54 -11.14
C ALA A 12 7.30 29.47 -11.26
N LEU A 13 8.53 29.78 -10.81
CA LEU A 13 9.66 28.85 -10.81
C LEU A 13 9.58 27.77 -9.71
N LEU A 14 8.88 28.05 -8.60
CA LEU A 14 8.65 27.07 -7.53
C LEU A 14 7.59 26.01 -7.87
N SER A 15 6.74 26.28 -8.88
CA SER A 15 5.65 25.38 -9.30
C SER A 15 6.10 24.23 -10.20
N SER A 16 7.39 24.12 -10.52
CA SER A 16 7.91 23.22 -11.55
C SER A 16 8.92 22.21 -11.02
N VAL A 17 8.63 21.56 -9.89
CA VAL A 17 9.21 20.24 -9.59
C VAL A 17 8.16 19.18 -9.94
N HIS A 18 8.07 18.86 -11.22
CA HIS A 18 7.53 17.56 -11.64
C HIS A 18 8.70 16.56 -11.53
N GLY A 19 8.96 16.10 -10.30
CA GLY A 19 9.90 15.03 -10.03
C GLY A 19 9.35 13.71 -10.56
N GLY A 20 9.59 13.42 -11.84
CA GLY A 20 9.45 12.08 -12.38
C GLY A 20 10.52 11.15 -11.80
N ASP A 21 10.09 9.95 -11.41
CA ASP A 21 10.88 8.73 -11.24
C ASP A 21 11.87 8.62 -10.08
N THR A 22 11.37 8.83 -8.85
CA THR A 22 11.56 7.84 -7.78
C THR A 22 10.29 7.84 -6.93
N THR A 23 9.46 6.81 -7.03
CA THR A 23 8.44 6.55 -6.00
C THR A 23 9.16 6.39 -4.67
N GLY A 24 9.11 7.41 -3.82
CA GLY A 24 9.86 7.43 -2.56
C GLY A 24 9.49 6.23 -1.68
N THR A 25 10.49 5.59 -1.10
CA THR A 25 10.25 4.64 -0.01
C THR A 25 9.96 5.45 1.25
N ILE A 26 8.79 5.25 1.85
CA ILE A 26 8.35 5.92 3.08
C ILE A 26 8.23 4.92 4.24
N ASN A 27 8.07 5.40 5.47
CA ASN A 27 7.89 4.50 6.60
C ASN A 27 6.61 3.67 6.43
N HIS A 28 6.62 2.43 6.93
CA HIS A 28 5.52 1.48 6.72
C HIS A 28 4.20 1.95 7.33
N ASP A 29 4.24 2.82 8.33
CA ASP A 29 3.11 3.42 9.03
C ASP A 29 2.62 4.75 8.40
N GLN A 30 3.30 5.25 7.38
CA GLN A 30 2.95 6.48 6.67
C GLN A 30 2.26 6.24 5.32
N VAL A 31 2.24 4.99 4.85
CA VAL A 31 1.56 4.64 3.60
C VAL A 31 0.05 4.75 3.82
N LYS A 32 -0.59 5.67 3.10
CA LYS A 32 -2.05 5.84 3.16
C LYS A 32 -2.74 4.77 2.30
N PRO A 33 -3.68 3.98 2.84
CA PRO A 33 -4.44 3.01 2.06
C PRO A 33 -5.41 3.69 1.10
N PHE A 34 -5.86 2.95 0.10
CA PHE A 34 -6.90 3.36 -0.83
C PHE A 34 -8.28 3.10 -0.20
N ALA A 35 -9.16 4.10 -0.24
CA ALA A 35 -10.57 3.85 0.04
C ALA A 35 -11.14 2.86 -0.98
N GLN A 36 -11.92 1.88 -0.52
CA GLN A 36 -12.59 0.96 -1.43
C GLN A 36 -13.63 1.75 -2.25
N PRO A 37 -13.49 1.84 -3.59
CA PRO A 37 -14.46 2.55 -4.42
C PRO A 37 -15.79 1.77 -4.47
N GLU A 38 -16.86 2.47 -4.82
CA GLU A 38 -18.14 1.83 -5.13
C GLU A 38 -17.99 0.97 -6.40
N PRO A 39 -18.35 -0.32 -6.36
CA PRO A 39 -18.12 -1.23 -7.48
C PRO A 39 -19.13 -1.00 -8.61
N VAL A 40 -18.63 -0.72 -9.82
CA VAL A 40 -19.46 -0.41 -11.00
C VAL A 40 -19.56 -1.61 -11.92
N THR A 41 -18.42 -2.22 -12.27
CA THR A 41 -18.33 -3.32 -13.24
C THR A 41 -18.68 -4.67 -12.60
N ILE A 42 -18.94 -5.69 -13.44
CA ILE A 42 -19.21 -7.06 -12.95
C ILE A 42 -18.02 -7.61 -12.16
N SER A 43 -16.80 -7.38 -12.65
CA SER A 43 -15.56 -7.81 -11.99
C SER A 43 -15.35 -7.12 -10.64
N GLU A 44 -15.60 -5.81 -10.54
CA GLU A 44 -15.52 -5.07 -9.28
C GLU A 44 -16.57 -5.55 -8.26
N LYS A 45 -17.82 -5.72 -8.71
CA LYS A 45 -18.91 -6.22 -7.85
C LYS A 45 -18.60 -7.63 -7.34
N ALA A 46 -18.05 -8.50 -8.20
CA ALA A 46 -17.59 -9.82 -7.80
C ALA A 46 -16.43 -9.73 -6.79
N ALA A 47 -15.45 -8.85 -7.01
CA ALA A 47 -14.31 -8.67 -6.12
C ALA A 47 -14.73 -8.20 -4.71
N VAL A 48 -15.71 -7.29 -4.61
CA VAL A 48 -16.25 -6.87 -3.30
C VAL A 48 -17.08 -7.98 -2.66
N LYS A 49 -17.92 -8.68 -3.45
CA LYS A 49 -18.79 -9.76 -2.96
C LYS A 49 -18.00 -10.95 -2.41
N PHE A 50 -16.92 -11.34 -3.08
CA PHE A 50 -16.11 -12.51 -2.72
C PHE A 50 -14.85 -12.14 -1.96
N LYS A 51 -14.79 -10.93 -1.38
CA LYS A 51 -13.67 -10.51 -0.56
C LYS A 51 -13.55 -11.44 0.67
N PRO A 52 -12.41 -12.14 0.84
CA PRO A 52 -12.22 -13.07 1.94
C PRO A 52 -12.10 -12.35 3.29
N GLN A 53 -12.40 -13.10 4.36
CA GLN A 53 -12.08 -12.70 5.73
C GLN A 53 -10.67 -13.20 6.07
N LEU A 54 -9.83 -12.33 6.63
CA LEU A 54 -8.49 -12.67 7.07
C LEU A 54 -8.46 -12.72 8.61
N SER A 55 -8.12 -13.87 9.17
CA SER A 55 -7.86 -14.03 10.60
C SER A 55 -6.35 -14.14 10.82
N ILE A 56 -5.80 -13.25 11.65
CA ILE A 56 -4.38 -13.20 11.98
C ILE A 56 -4.20 -13.75 13.39
N GLY A 57 -3.64 -14.95 13.50
CA GLY A 57 -3.38 -15.58 14.81
C GLY A 57 -2.06 -15.14 15.47
N SER A 58 -1.07 -14.73 14.67
CA SER A 58 0.23 -14.25 15.15
C SER A 58 0.95 -13.44 14.06
N GLY A 59 2.00 -12.71 14.43
CA GLY A 59 2.78 -11.88 13.51
C GLY A 59 2.21 -10.47 13.34
N CYS A 60 2.46 -9.86 12.18
CA CYS A 60 1.96 -8.52 11.87
C CYS A 60 0.50 -8.55 11.39
N VAL A 61 -0.21 -7.43 11.57
CA VAL A 61 -1.42 -7.16 10.79
C VAL A 61 -1.07 -6.70 9.38
N SER A 62 -2.05 -6.67 8.47
CA SER A 62 -1.82 -6.21 7.10
C SER A 62 -1.75 -4.69 7.02
N PHE A 63 -0.80 -4.19 6.22
CA PHE A 63 -0.53 -2.78 5.97
C PHE A 63 -0.69 -2.47 4.47
N PRO A 64 -0.91 -1.20 4.10
CA PRO A 64 -0.78 -0.76 2.72
C PRO A 64 0.69 -0.80 2.27
N ALA A 65 0.93 -1.38 1.10
CA ALA A 65 2.25 -1.46 0.48
C ALA A 65 2.61 -0.24 -0.37
N VAL A 66 1.60 0.46 -0.89
CA VAL A 66 1.72 1.59 -1.81
C VAL A 66 0.56 2.56 -1.62
N ASN A 67 0.80 3.85 -1.83
CA ASN A 67 -0.23 4.89 -1.77
C ASN A 67 -0.53 5.51 -3.16
N ALA A 68 -1.45 6.48 -3.21
CA ALA A 68 -1.88 7.12 -4.45
C ALA A 68 -0.80 7.97 -5.16
N ALA A 69 0.25 8.40 -4.44
CA ALA A 69 1.40 9.09 -5.03
C ALA A 69 2.44 8.10 -5.60
N GLY A 70 2.18 6.79 -5.47
CA GLY A 70 3.10 5.74 -5.88
C GLY A 70 4.19 5.44 -4.85
N GLU A 71 4.26 6.15 -3.72
CA GLU A 71 5.23 5.90 -2.65
C GLU A 71 4.99 4.51 -2.06
N ILE A 72 6.07 3.78 -1.81
CA ILE A 72 6.03 2.39 -1.33
C ILE A 72 6.49 2.30 0.13
N THR A 73 5.99 1.29 0.82
CA THR A 73 6.42 0.95 2.18
C THR A 73 7.90 0.54 2.23
N GLY A 74 8.62 1.09 3.21
CA GLY A 74 9.94 0.61 3.59
C GLY A 74 9.89 -0.71 4.36
N GLY A 75 8.71 -1.17 4.80
CA GLY A 75 8.55 -2.35 5.65
C GLY A 75 9.25 -2.22 7.00
N LEU A 76 9.37 -3.34 7.71
CA LEU A 76 10.08 -3.45 8.98
C LEU A 76 11.21 -4.48 8.88
N LYS A 77 12.32 -4.23 9.58
CA LYS A 77 13.37 -5.24 9.72
C LYS A 77 12.80 -6.48 10.43
N GLY A 78 13.17 -7.68 9.98
CA GLY A 78 12.82 -8.97 10.60
C GLY A 78 13.46 -9.19 11.97
N THR A 79 13.20 -8.29 12.91
CA THR A 79 13.70 -8.27 14.28
C THR A 79 12.62 -7.70 15.21
N LYS A 80 12.87 -7.75 16.52
CA LYS A 80 12.01 -7.13 17.55
C LYS A 80 10.57 -7.66 17.53
N ASP A 81 10.44 -8.97 17.41
CA ASP A 81 9.15 -9.69 17.41
C ASP A 81 8.06 -8.98 16.57
N THR A 82 6.92 -8.60 17.15
CA THR A 82 5.81 -7.87 16.49
C THR A 82 5.86 -6.35 16.66
N GLU A 83 6.94 -5.80 17.23
CA GLU A 83 7.10 -4.35 17.44
C GLU A 83 6.90 -3.59 16.12
N GLY A 84 6.03 -2.58 16.15
CA GLY A 84 5.73 -1.70 15.03
C GLY A 84 4.71 -2.23 14.02
N CYS A 85 4.13 -3.43 14.18
CA CYS A 85 3.19 -3.98 13.20
C CYS A 85 1.96 -4.71 13.75
N THR A 86 1.63 -4.52 15.02
CA THR A 86 0.39 -5.06 15.61
C THR A 86 -0.85 -4.26 15.23
N GLU A 87 -0.68 -3.04 14.72
CA GLU A 87 -1.75 -2.16 14.26
C GLU A 87 -1.27 -1.32 13.07
N ALA A 88 -2.12 -1.16 12.05
CA ALA A 88 -1.86 -0.26 10.93
C ALA A 88 -2.56 1.10 11.19
N PRO A 89 -1.82 2.17 11.55
CA PRO A 89 -2.43 3.40 12.09
C PRO A 89 -3.28 4.18 11.09
N LEU A 90 -3.03 4.01 9.78
CA LEU A 90 -3.82 4.61 8.71
C LEU A 90 -4.89 3.67 8.14
N GLY A 91 -5.00 2.46 8.69
CA GLY A 91 -5.89 1.40 8.21
C GLY A 91 -5.16 0.32 7.40
N SER A 92 -5.80 -0.82 7.29
CA SER A 92 -5.34 -2.00 6.55
C SER A 92 -5.66 -1.90 5.05
N GLN A 93 -5.05 -2.76 4.23
CA GLN A 93 -5.31 -2.86 2.80
C GLN A 93 -5.34 -4.32 2.33
N VAL A 94 -6.25 -4.62 1.41
CA VAL A 94 -6.23 -5.83 0.58
C VAL A 94 -6.18 -5.42 -0.89
N TYR A 95 -5.49 -6.21 -1.69
CA TYR A 95 -5.31 -6.02 -3.13
C TYR A 95 -6.05 -7.11 -3.89
N GLY A 96 -6.86 -6.76 -4.88
CA GLY A 96 -7.62 -7.72 -5.67
C GLY A 96 -7.24 -7.66 -7.15
N ARG A 97 -7.05 -8.82 -7.79
CA ARG A 97 -6.91 -8.92 -9.26
C ARG A 97 -7.71 -10.11 -9.76
N SER A 98 -8.35 -9.97 -10.91
CA SER A 98 -9.16 -11.03 -11.50
C SER A 98 -8.93 -11.17 -13.00
N ALA A 99 -9.12 -12.39 -13.50
CA ALA A 99 -9.01 -12.72 -14.91
C ALA A 99 -9.74 -14.03 -15.22
N TRP A 100 -10.10 -14.22 -16.49
CA TRP A 100 -10.44 -15.54 -17.00
C TRP A 100 -9.18 -16.40 -17.11
N TYR A 101 -9.25 -17.62 -16.58
CA TYR A 101 -8.20 -18.62 -16.71
C TYR A 101 -8.83 -20.00 -16.84
N GLN A 102 -8.58 -20.69 -17.96
CA GLN A 102 -9.13 -22.02 -18.25
C GLN A 102 -10.66 -22.09 -18.03
N ASP A 103 -11.39 -21.18 -18.67
CA ASP A 103 -12.86 -21.05 -18.59
C ASP A 103 -13.43 -20.84 -17.17
N LYS A 104 -12.59 -20.42 -16.23
CA LYS A 104 -12.97 -20.05 -14.85
C LYS A 104 -12.65 -18.59 -14.58
N TRP A 105 -13.50 -17.93 -13.80
CA TRP A 105 -13.23 -16.60 -13.28
C TRP A 105 -12.34 -16.70 -12.03
N ALA A 106 -11.05 -16.42 -12.20
CA ALA A 106 -10.09 -16.44 -11.11
C ALA A 106 -10.02 -15.07 -10.43
N MET A 107 -9.99 -15.06 -9.10
CA MET A 107 -9.80 -13.86 -8.27
C MET A 107 -8.68 -14.15 -7.28
N MET A 108 -7.66 -13.30 -7.32
CA MET A 108 -6.55 -13.31 -6.38
C MET A 108 -6.74 -12.14 -5.42
N TYR A 109 -6.68 -12.43 -4.12
CA TYR A 109 -6.60 -11.41 -3.08
C TYR A 109 -5.23 -11.51 -2.46
N ALA A 110 -4.59 -10.38 -2.20
CA ALA A 110 -3.29 -10.35 -1.59
C ALA A 110 -3.24 -9.33 -0.46
N TRP A 111 -2.47 -9.66 0.57
CA TRP A 111 -2.18 -8.78 1.69
C TRP A 111 -0.68 -8.59 1.82
N TYR A 112 -0.31 -7.37 2.22
CA TYR A 112 1.05 -7.03 2.54
C TYR A 112 1.24 -6.94 4.06
N PHE A 113 2.33 -7.48 4.55
CA PHE A 113 2.77 -7.33 5.94
C PHE A 113 4.17 -6.70 5.98
N PRO A 114 4.46 -5.79 6.93
CA PRO A 114 5.74 -5.08 6.99
C PRO A 114 6.97 -5.98 7.10
N LYS A 115 6.83 -7.16 7.73
CA LYS A 115 7.87 -8.17 7.91
C LYS A 115 7.26 -9.57 7.99
N ASN A 116 8.05 -10.58 7.61
CA ASN A 116 7.69 -11.99 7.67
C ASN A 116 8.12 -12.65 8.99
N PHE A 117 7.46 -13.76 9.33
CA PHE A 117 7.80 -14.63 10.44
C PHE A 117 8.02 -16.07 9.97
N CYS A 118 9.01 -16.74 10.53
CA CYS A 118 9.26 -18.17 10.36
C CYS A 118 9.37 -18.82 11.74
N SER A 119 8.63 -19.92 11.96
CA SER A 119 8.53 -20.59 13.26
C SER A 119 8.30 -19.61 14.44
N TYR A 120 7.37 -18.66 14.24
CA TYR A 120 7.00 -17.62 15.20
C TYR A 120 8.10 -16.60 15.54
N LYS A 121 9.19 -16.53 14.76
CA LYS A 121 10.24 -15.53 14.93
C LYS A 121 10.29 -14.60 13.71
N PRO A 122 10.50 -13.28 13.92
CA PRO A 122 10.65 -12.37 12.80
C PRO A 122 11.92 -12.72 12.02
N GLU A 123 11.84 -12.74 10.69
CA GLU A 123 12.91 -13.29 9.83
C GLU A 123 13.36 -12.29 8.77
N SER A 124 12.43 -11.77 7.97
CA SER A 124 12.76 -10.93 6.82
C SER A 124 11.83 -9.71 6.72
N ARG A 125 12.31 -8.69 6.01
CA ARG A 125 11.55 -7.49 5.69
C ARG A 125 10.61 -7.78 4.53
N HIS A 126 9.39 -7.26 4.61
CA HIS A 126 8.29 -7.48 3.66
C HIS A 126 7.75 -8.91 3.67
N ASP A 127 6.44 -9.04 3.56
CA ASP A 127 5.75 -10.29 3.29
C ASP A 127 4.52 -10.03 2.42
N TRP A 128 4.32 -10.85 1.40
CA TRP A 128 3.13 -10.82 0.54
C TRP A 128 2.47 -12.19 0.62
N ARG A 129 1.20 -12.20 1.03
CA ARG A 129 0.39 -13.42 1.11
C ARG A 129 -0.78 -13.33 0.15
N ILE A 130 -1.09 -14.46 -0.47
CA ILE A 130 -2.15 -14.68 -1.44
C ILE A 130 -3.14 -15.69 -0.86
#